data_AF-A0A3G2YUZ5-F1
#
_entry.id   AF-A0A3G2YUZ5-F1
#
_cell.length_a   1.000
_cell.length_b   1.000
_cell.length_c   1.000
_cell.angle_alpha   90.00
_cell.angle_beta   90.00
_cell.angle_gamma   90.00
#
_symmetry.space_group_name_H-M   'P 1'
#
loop_
_entity.id
_entity.type
_entity.pdbx_description
1 polymer ?
#
loop_
_entity_poly.entity_id
_entity_poly.type
_entity_poly.pdbx_seq_one_letter_code
_entity_poly.pdbx_strand_id
1 'polypeptide(L)'
;MLVSTILLLFALKPLYTVADTTAKELNGTPVTVDVDAGNTAAPVETSTKEIDKRLFYKIKDVAYECATKNKINVADCLEMFDSLADLRQPKYHQCKCWIPCVARELNLMKDDDYDFEAIRGLIDQLETKPWRNEASRIFELCTDEGGTDCEGGFNILTCMMDHSDKAIKTAKHLLTAVKDDMN
;
A
#
# COMPACT_ATOMS: atom_id res chain seq x y z
N MET A 1 -4.72 -0.44 -15.19
CA MET A 1 -4.43 0.91 -14.68
C MET A 1 -4.54 0.88 -13.16
N LEU A 2 -3.59 0.44 -12.30
CA LEU A 2 -3.93 0.31 -10.85
C LEU A 2 -2.85 0.23 -9.73
N VAL A 3 -1.56 -0.07 -9.91
CA VAL A 3 -0.85 -0.78 -8.81
C VAL A 3 0.08 -0.04 -7.87
N SER A 4 0.49 1.20 -8.15
CA SER A 4 1.20 1.92 -7.08
C SER A 4 0.28 2.09 -5.87
N THR A 5 -0.98 2.43 -6.09
CA THR A 5 -2.01 2.48 -5.06
C THR A 5 -2.69 1.13 -4.78
N ILE A 6 -3.05 0.24 -5.72
CA ILE A 6 -3.61 -1.10 -5.32
C ILE A 6 -2.73 -1.78 -4.28
N LEU A 7 -1.41 -1.65 -4.38
CA LEU A 7 -0.51 -2.32 -3.46
C LEU A 7 -0.16 -1.54 -2.21
N LEU A 8 -0.38 -0.22 -2.24
CA LEU A 8 -0.55 0.57 -1.02
C LEU A 8 -1.73 0.10 -0.18
N LEU A 9 -2.69 -0.62 -0.77
CA LEU A 9 -4.02 -0.80 -0.21
C LEU A 9 -4.28 -2.11 0.53
N PHE A 10 -3.37 -3.10 0.49
CA PHE A 10 -3.76 -4.47 0.87
C PHE A 10 -2.77 -5.24 1.77
N ALA A 11 -1.72 -4.60 2.27
CA ALA A 11 -0.73 -5.25 3.13
C ALA A 11 -1.04 -5.24 4.65
N LEU A 12 -2.17 -4.67 5.07
CA LEU A 12 -2.40 -4.31 6.48
C LEU A 12 -3.65 -4.96 7.06
N LYS A 13 -3.48 -6.16 7.63
CA LYS A 13 -4.32 -6.55 8.77
C LYS A 13 -3.79 -7.55 9.81
N PRO A 14 -2.62 -8.19 9.72
CA PRO A 14 -2.30 -9.11 10.79
C PRO A 14 -1.96 -8.44 12.13
N LEU A 15 -1.87 -7.10 12.20
CA LEU A 15 -1.51 -6.36 13.41
C LEU A 15 -2.71 -5.79 14.21
N TYR A 16 -3.95 -5.84 13.69
CA TYR A 16 -5.12 -5.26 14.38
C TYR A 16 -6.15 -6.28 14.88
N THR A 17 -5.81 -7.57 14.92
CA THR A 17 -6.61 -8.59 15.64
C THR A 17 -5.98 -9.04 16.96
N VAL A 18 -5.18 -8.19 17.62
CA VAL A 18 -4.62 -8.49 18.95
C VAL A 18 -4.84 -7.37 19.99
N ALA A 19 -5.65 -6.35 19.68
CA ALA A 19 -5.94 -5.28 20.63
C ALA A 19 -7.15 -5.55 21.55
N ASP A 20 -7.80 -6.71 21.44
CA ASP A 20 -9.00 -6.98 22.23
C ASP A 20 -9.15 -8.47 22.58
N THR A 21 -8.19 -9.01 23.34
CA THR A 21 -8.50 -10.02 24.37
C THR A 21 -7.33 -10.19 25.32
N THR A 22 -7.65 -10.06 26.61
CA THR A 22 -6.89 -10.47 27.79
C THR A 22 -5.63 -9.67 28.14
N ALA A 23 -5.89 -8.59 28.87
CA ALA A 23 -5.10 -8.27 30.04
C ALA A 23 -5.11 -9.48 31.01
N LYS A 24 -4.04 -10.28 31.03
CA LYS A 24 -3.53 -10.94 32.24
C LYS A 24 -2.17 -11.60 32.00
N GLU A 25 -1.29 -11.39 32.98
CA GLU A 25 -0.01 -12.08 33.22
C GLU A 25 1.25 -11.49 32.56
N LEU A 26 1.70 -10.39 33.17
CA LEU A 26 3.11 -10.17 33.45
C LEU A 26 3.60 -11.25 34.44
N ASN A 27 4.51 -12.14 34.02
CA ASN A 27 5.61 -12.60 34.87
C ASN A 27 6.69 -13.30 34.05
N GLY A 28 7.94 -12.89 34.26
CA GLY A 28 9.07 -13.24 33.41
C GLY A 28 9.69 -14.61 33.67
N THR A 29 10.50 -15.08 32.72
CA THR A 29 11.72 -15.89 32.89
C THR A 29 12.50 -15.83 31.57
N PRO A 30 13.85 -15.71 31.57
CA PRO A 30 14.64 -15.74 30.34
C PRO A 30 14.64 -17.14 29.73
N VAL A 31 14.30 -17.26 28.45
CA VAL A 31 14.46 -18.53 27.72
C VAL A 31 15.89 -18.60 27.19
N THR A 32 16.63 -19.59 27.70
CA THR A 32 17.95 -20.01 27.25
C THR A 32 17.87 -20.59 25.84
N VAL A 33 18.84 -20.26 24.99
CA VAL A 33 18.98 -20.82 23.64
C VAL A 33 19.85 -22.07 23.75
N ASP A 34 19.23 -23.24 23.70
CA ASP A 34 19.96 -24.50 23.54
C ASP A 34 20.31 -24.66 22.06
N VAL A 35 21.61 -24.80 21.79
CA VAL A 35 22.19 -25.02 20.47
C VAL A 35 22.21 -26.52 20.24
N ASP A 36 21.32 -27.03 19.38
CA ASP A 36 21.46 -28.37 18.84
C ASP A 36 21.60 -28.37 17.32
N ALA A 37 22.70 -29.00 16.90
CA ALA A 37 23.16 -29.15 15.53
C ALA A 37 22.31 -30.20 14.79
N GLY A 38 21.64 -29.79 13.72
CA GLY A 38 20.86 -30.69 12.88
C GLY A 38 20.43 -29.99 11.59
N ASN A 39 21.40 -29.69 10.72
CA ASN A 39 21.16 -28.92 9.50
C ASN A 39 20.46 -29.77 8.42
N THR A 40 19.13 -29.85 8.49
CA THR A 40 18.29 -30.02 7.30
C THR A 40 17.54 -28.70 7.12
N ALA A 41 17.98 -27.91 6.15
CA ALA A 41 17.40 -26.61 5.86
C ALA A 41 15.99 -26.80 5.28
N ALA A 42 14.99 -26.81 6.17
CA ALA A 42 13.62 -26.49 5.79
C ALA A 42 13.60 -25.05 5.26
N PRO A 43 12.77 -24.72 4.26
CA PRO A 43 12.61 -23.35 3.81
C PRO A 43 12.14 -22.52 5.00
N VAL A 44 12.81 -21.40 5.25
CA VAL A 44 12.39 -20.42 6.26
C VAL A 44 10.97 -19.99 5.88
N GLU A 45 9.97 -20.53 6.58
CA GLU A 45 8.58 -20.07 6.56
C GLU A 45 8.58 -18.63 7.09
N THR A 46 8.92 -17.70 6.22
CA THR A 46 8.65 -16.29 6.47
C THR A 46 7.14 -16.19 6.45
N SER A 47 6.52 -16.01 7.62
CA SER A 47 5.07 -16.08 7.73
C SER A 47 4.42 -15.14 6.71
N THR A 48 3.28 -15.53 6.15
CA THR A 48 2.47 -14.80 5.16
C THR A 48 2.31 -13.30 5.44
N LYS A 49 2.34 -12.97 6.73
CA LYS A 49 2.21 -11.62 7.29
C LYS A 49 3.45 -10.76 7.07
N GLU A 50 4.65 -11.35 7.03
CA GLU A 50 5.92 -10.64 6.92
C GLU A 50 6.25 -10.24 5.47
N ILE A 51 5.79 -11.00 4.47
CA ILE A 51 5.96 -10.61 3.05
C ILE A 51 5.11 -9.39 2.72
N ASP A 52 3.81 -9.45 3.05
CA ASP A 52 2.90 -8.32 2.86
C ASP A 52 3.39 -7.08 3.61
N LYS A 53 3.88 -7.25 4.84
CA LYS A 53 4.46 -6.16 5.64
C LYS A 53 5.71 -5.55 5.00
N ARG A 54 6.65 -6.35 4.51
CA ARG A 54 7.84 -5.83 3.79
C ARG A 54 7.45 -5.01 2.58
N LEU A 55 6.44 -5.47 1.86
CA LEU A 55 5.91 -4.78 0.71
C LEU A 55 5.27 -3.44 1.08
N PHE A 56 4.50 -3.39 2.18
CA PHE A 56 3.99 -2.13 2.72
C PHE A 56 5.10 -1.12 3.00
N TYR A 57 6.12 -1.50 3.77
CA TYR A 57 7.20 -0.59 4.14
C TYR A 57 7.97 -0.10 2.93
N LYS A 58 8.27 -0.98 1.96
CA LYS A 58 8.89 -0.59 0.70
C LYS A 58 8.09 0.51 0.00
N ILE A 59 6.77 0.36 -0.09
CA ILE A 59 5.96 1.36 -0.78
C ILE A 59 5.82 2.64 0.06
N LYS A 60 5.69 2.54 1.39
CA LYS A 60 5.67 3.69 2.29
C LYS A 60 6.94 4.53 2.14
N ASP A 61 8.10 3.88 2.10
CA ASP A 61 9.40 4.57 1.98
C ASP A 61 9.51 5.28 0.62
N VAL A 62 9.14 4.60 -0.47
CA VAL A 62 9.06 5.23 -1.81
C VAL A 62 8.05 6.39 -1.84
N ALA A 63 6.89 6.21 -1.22
CA ALA A 63 5.86 7.24 -1.13
C ALA A 63 6.37 8.47 -0.37
N TYR A 64 7.06 8.27 0.75
CA TYR A 64 7.73 9.30 1.54
C TYR A 64 8.81 10.03 0.73
N GLU A 65 9.66 9.30 0.01
CA GLU A 65 10.70 9.89 -0.85
C GLU A 65 10.08 10.76 -1.94
N CYS A 66 9.05 10.27 -2.61
CA CYS A 66 8.29 11.03 -3.60
C CYS A 66 7.57 12.24 -2.99
N ALA A 67 7.01 12.12 -1.79
CA ALA A 67 6.36 13.23 -1.10
C ALA A 67 7.36 14.33 -0.75
N THR A 68 8.51 13.95 -0.21
CA THR A 68 9.61 14.86 0.15
C THR A 68 10.20 15.54 -1.09
N LYS A 69 10.53 14.76 -2.13
CA LYS A 69 11.11 15.24 -3.39
C LYS A 69 10.22 16.28 -4.08
N ASN A 70 8.92 16.02 -4.10
CA ASN A 70 7.95 16.88 -4.78
C ASN A 70 7.27 17.90 -3.85
N LYS A 71 7.71 17.98 -2.57
CA LYS A 71 7.16 18.89 -1.55
C LYS A 71 5.64 18.77 -1.41
N ILE A 72 5.15 17.54 -1.45
CA ILE A 72 3.72 17.23 -1.37
C ILE A 72 3.20 17.58 0.03
N ASN A 73 2.12 18.35 0.09
CA ASN A 73 1.34 18.50 1.32
C ASN A 73 0.43 17.27 1.50
N VAL A 74 0.90 16.28 2.27
CA VAL A 74 0.17 15.02 2.48
C VAL A 74 -1.17 15.23 3.20
N ALA A 75 -1.31 16.32 3.97
CA ALA A 75 -2.60 16.68 4.56
C ALA A 75 -3.65 17.00 3.49
N ASP A 76 -3.28 17.75 2.45
CA ASP A 76 -4.17 18.01 1.32
C ASP A 76 -4.55 16.69 0.62
N CYS A 77 -3.62 15.74 0.51
CA CYS A 77 -3.91 14.44 -0.11
C CYS A 77 -4.87 13.58 0.72
N LEU A 78 -4.82 13.67 2.06
CA LEU A 78 -5.77 12.99 2.95
C LEU A 78 -7.19 13.53 2.80
N GLU A 79 -7.34 14.84 2.60
CA GLU A 79 -8.66 15.47 2.38
C GLU A 79 -9.37 14.93 1.14
N MET A 80 -8.65 14.41 0.14
CA MET A 80 -9.25 13.83 -1.07
C MET A 80 -10.14 12.62 -0.80
N PHE A 81 -10.06 12.05 0.40
CA PHE A 81 -10.87 10.91 0.82
C PHE A 81 -12.06 11.31 1.71
N ASP A 82 -12.32 12.61 1.84
CA ASP A 82 -13.53 13.12 2.47
C ASP A 82 -14.66 13.18 1.45
N SER A 83 -15.86 12.76 1.85
CA SER A 83 -17.02 12.66 0.96
C SER A 83 -17.51 13.99 0.39
N LEU A 84 -17.03 15.12 0.94
CA LEU A 84 -17.35 16.47 0.51
C LEU A 84 -16.22 17.13 -0.31
N ALA A 85 -15.12 16.42 -0.54
CA ALA A 85 -13.98 16.97 -1.27
C ALA A 85 -14.31 17.17 -2.75
N ASP A 86 -14.06 18.37 -3.26
CA ASP A 86 -14.11 18.63 -4.72
C ASP A 86 -12.73 18.35 -5.32
N LEU A 87 -12.55 17.14 -5.86
CA LEU A 87 -11.30 16.62 -6.40
C LEU A 87 -10.77 17.39 -7.63
N ARG A 88 -11.53 18.36 -8.13
CA ARG A 88 -11.12 19.29 -9.20
C ARG A 88 -10.32 20.49 -8.66
N GLN A 89 -10.28 20.69 -7.34
CA GLN A 89 -9.56 21.81 -6.75
C GLN A 89 -8.05 21.73 -7.07
N PRO A 90 -7.40 22.84 -7.45
CA PRO A 90 -5.99 22.85 -7.84
C PRO A 90 -5.03 22.33 -6.77
N LYS A 91 -5.36 22.47 -5.48
CA LYS A 91 -4.54 22.00 -4.36
C LYS A 91 -4.27 20.49 -4.40
N TYR A 92 -5.12 19.72 -5.08
CA TYR A 92 -4.97 18.27 -5.20
C TYR A 92 -4.07 17.85 -6.37
N HIS A 93 -3.70 18.76 -7.27
CA HIS A 93 -2.87 18.42 -8.44
C HIS A 93 -1.56 17.73 -8.04
N GLN A 94 -0.89 18.24 -7.01
CA GLN A 94 0.33 17.63 -6.45
C GLN A 94 0.10 16.19 -5.97
N CYS A 95 -1.05 15.90 -5.36
CA CYS A 95 -1.41 14.56 -4.89
C CYS A 95 -1.69 13.61 -6.06
N LYS A 96 -2.30 14.11 -7.13
CA LYS A 96 -2.47 13.35 -8.38
C LYS A 96 -1.13 12.99 -9.01
N CYS A 97 -0.22 13.96 -9.08
CA CYS A 97 1.13 13.78 -9.61
C CYS A 97 2.05 12.92 -8.71
N TRP A 98 1.67 12.76 -7.45
CA TRP A 98 2.40 11.89 -6.53
C TRP A 98 2.28 10.41 -6.93
N ILE A 99 1.11 9.99 -7.41
CA ILE A 99 0.84 8.60 -7.83
C ILE A 99 1.82 8.11 -8.92
N PRO A 100 2.02 8.82 -10.05
CA PRO A 100 3.01 8.41 -11.05
C PRO A 100 4.47 8.54 -10.57
N CYS A 101 4.77 9.34 -9.53
CA CYS A 101 6.10 9.29 -8.91
C CYS A 101 6.33 7.94 -8.23
N VAL A 102 5.42 7.54 -7.33
CA VAL A 102 5.55 6.27 -6.60
C VAL A 102 5.53 5.08 -7.55
N ALA A 103 4.70 5.13 -8.60
CA ALA A 103 4.63 4.08 -9.60
C ALA A 103 5.94 3.91 -10.38
N ARG A 104 6.62 5.00 -10.75
CA ARG A 104 7.92 4.94 -11.44
C ARG A 104 9.01 4.33 -10.56
N GLU A 105 9.12 4.78 -9.31
CA GLU A 105 10.13 4.26 -8.37
C GLU A 105 9.91 2.76 -8.04
N LEU A 106 8.68 2.27 -8.16
CA LEU A 106 8.36 0.84 -8.04
C LEU A 106 8.50 0.04 -9.34
N ASN A 107 8.92 0.66 -10.44
CA ASN A 107 8.95 0.05 -11.78
C ASN A 107 7.58 -0.47 -12.25
N LEU A 108 6.52 0.28 -11.94
CA LEU A 108 5.14 0.00 -12.34
C LEU A 108 4.69 0.88 -13.52
N MET A 109 5.62 1.63 -14.10
CA MET A 109 5.43 2.45 -15.30
C MET A 109 6.61 2.28 -16.25
N LYS A 110 6.34 2.40 -17.55
CA LYS A 110 7.31 2.44 -18.66
C LYS A 110 6.93 3.61 -19.57
N ASP A 111 7.89 4.49 -19.87
CA ASP A 111 7.73 5.59 -20.85
C ASP A 111 6.42 6.39 -20.68
N ASP A 112 6.05 6.67 -19.42
CA ASP A 112 4.83 7.38 -18.96
C ASP A 112 3.51 6.60 -18.96
N ASP A 113 3.51 5.35 -19.42
CA ASP A 113 2.38 4.42 -19.30
C ASP A 113 2.55 3.45 -18.13
N TYR A 114 1.44 3.00 -17.55
CA TYR A 114 1.47 2.00 -16.48
C TYR A 114 1.72 0.59 -17.04
N ASP A 115 2.65 -0.14 -16.42
CA ASP A 115 2.99 -1.52 -16.79
C ASP A 115 2.05 -2.51 -16.11
N PHE A 116 0.94 -2.88 -16.75
CA PHE A 116 -0.06 -3.78 -16.14
C PHE A 116 0.41 -5.19 -15.82
N GLU A 117 1.45 -5.67 -16.49
CA GLU A 117 2.03 -6.97 -16.19
C GLU A 117 2.84 -6.93 -14.90
N ALA A 118 3.71 -5.92 -14.74
CA ALA A 118 4.49 -5.72 -13.51
C ALA A 118 3.58 -5.54 -12.29
N ILE A 119 2.53 -4.76 -12.50
CA ILE A 119 1.42 -4.50 -11.58
C ILE A 119 0.71 -5.81 -11.16
N ARG A 120 0.34 -6.67 -12.11
CA ARG A 120 -0.31 -7.96 -11.80
C ARG A 120 0.64 -8.90 -11.06
N GLY A 121 1.90 -8.96 -11.47
CA GLY A 121 2.93 -9.75 -10.79
C GLY A 121 3.17 -9.31 -9.34
N LEU A 122 2.92 -8.05 -9.03
CA LEU A 122 2.99 -7.54 -7.66
C LEU A 122 1.74 -7.96 -6.85
N ILE A 123 0.54 -7.91 -7.44
CA ILE A 123 -0.68 -8.45 -6.78
C ILE A 123 -0.50 -9.93 -6.46
N ASP A 124 0.07 -10.70 -7.38
CA ASP A 124 0.28 -12.14 -7.21
C ASP A 124 1.25 -12.48 -6.06
N GLN A 125 2.13 -11.54 -5.68
CA GLN A 125 3.04 -11.66 -4.54
C GLN A 125 2.36 -11.44 -3.17
N LEU A 126 1.14 -10.88 -3.13
CA LEU A 126 0.40 -10.69 -1.87
C LEU A 126 0.05 -12.05 -1.26
N GLU A 127 0.64 -12.40 -0.13
CA GLU A 127 0.45 -13.75 0.39
C GLU A 127 -0.90 -13.91 1.11
N THR A 128 -1.43 -12.84 1.71
CA THR A 128 -2.74 -12.87 2.36
C THR A 128 -3.89 -13.00 1.33
N LYS A 129 -4.52 -14.18 1.27
CA LYS A 129 -5.57 -14.50 0.27
C LYS A 129 -6.73 -13.49 0.20
N PRO A 130 -7.37 -13.06 1.32
CA PRO A 130 -8.45 -12.07 1.24
C PRO A 130 -8.02 -10.72 0.64
N TRP A 131 -6.74 -10.41 0.73
CA TRP A 131 -6.15 -9.18 0.21
C TRP A 131 -5.79 -9.30 -1.26
N ARG A 132 -5.13 -10.41 -1.63
CA ARG A 132 -4.89 -10.77 -3.03
C ARG A 132 -6.18 -10.80 -3.84
N ASN A 133 -7.21 -11.49 -3.34
CA ASN A 133 -8.49 -11.62 -4.05
C ASN A 133 -9.19 -10.28 -4.26
N GLU A 134 -9.15 -9.39 -3.26
CA GLU A 134 -9.74 -8.06 -3.38
C GLU A 134 -8.95 -7.18 -4.36
N ALA A 135 -7.62 -7.21 -4.26
CA ALA A 135 -6.72 -6.53 -5.19
C ALA A 135 -6.95 -6.98 -6.64
N SER A 136 -7.00 -8.30 -6.88
CA SER A 136 -7.26 -8.87 -8.21
C SER A 136 -8.64 -8.48 -8.74
N ARG A 137 -9.68 -8.52 -7.89
CA ARG A 137 -11.05 -8.13 -8.28
C ARG A 137 -11.12 -6.67 -8.73
N ILE A 138 -10.56 -5.75 -7.95
CA ILE A 138 -10.59 -4.32 -8.29
C ILE A 138 -9.68 -4.04 -9.48
N PHE A 139 -8.56 -4.74 -9.59
CA PHE A 139 -7.66 -4.64 -10.73
C PHE A 139 -8.39 -4.89 -12.05
N GLU A 140 -9.21 -5.92 -12.11
CA GLU A 140 -10.00 -6.25 -13.30
C GLU A 140 -11.10 -5.23 -13.61
N LEU A 141 -11.58 -4.48 -12.61
CA LEU A 141 -12.64 -3.48 -12.81
C LEU A 141 -12.12 -2.13 -13.30
N CYS A 142 -10.99 -1.66 -12.78
CA CYS A 142 -10.51 -0.29 -13.03
C CYS A 142 -9.36 -0.25 -14.04
N THR A 143 -9.09 -1.33 -14.77
CA THR A 143 -7.90 -1.46 -15.60
C THR A 143 -7.85 -0.53 -16.80
N ASP A 144 -9.00 0.03 -17.16
CA ASP A 144 -9.23 0.87 -18.33
C ASP A 144 -9.45 2.37 -18.00
N GLU A 145 -9.41 2.77 -16.72
CA GLU A 145 -9.82 4.10 -16.21
C GLU A 145 -8.77 5.22 -16.26
N GLY A 146 -7.53 4.90 -16.57
CA GLY A 146 -6.37 5.80 -16.53
C GLY A 146 -6.35 6.85 -17.64
N GLY A 147 -5.15 7.23 -18.06
CA GLY A 147 -4.92 8.44 -18.84
C GLY A 147 -3.46 8.84 -18.73
N THR A 148 -3.13 10.05 -19.17
CA THR A 148 -1.74 10.54 -19.17
C THR A 148 -1.40 11.33 -17.91
N ASP A 149 -0.10 11.52 -17.69
CA ASP A 149 0.45 12.43 -16.70
C ASP A 149 -0.05 12.12 -15.27
N CYS A 150 -0.45 13.16 -14.54
CA CYS A 150 -0.93 13.07 -13.17
C CYS A 150 -2.35 12.50 -13.06
N GLU A 151 -3.17 12.63 -14.10
CA GLU A 151 -4.57 12.20 -14.06
C GLU A 151 -4.70 10.70 -14.24
N GLY A 152 -3.79 10.06 -14.99
CA GLY A 152 -3.80 8.63 -15.21
C GLY A 152 -3.86 7.83 -13.91
N GLY A 153 -2.88 8.04 -13.02
CA GLY A 153 -2.85 7.42 -11.68
C GLY A 153 -4.03 7.75 -10.78
N PHE A 154 -4.64 8.92 -11.00
CA PHE A 154 -5.68 9.44 -10.15
C PHE A 154 -7.08 8.90 -10.49
N ASN A 155 -7.43 8.81 -11.77
CA ASN A 155 -8.70 8.23 -12.21
C ASN A 155 -8.82 6.77 -11.75
N ILE A 156 -7.72 6.05 -11.91
CA ILE A 156 -7.45 4.73 -11.39
C ILE A 156 -7.78 4.59 -9.90
N LEU A 157 -7.16 5.46 -9.09
CA LEU A 157 -7.33 5.45 -7.64
C LEU A 157 -8.80 5.73 -7.27
N THR A 158 -9.42 6.68 -7.96
CA THR A 158 -10.84 7.02 -7.78
C THR A 158 -11.74 5.81 -8.04
N CYS A 159 -11.55 5.10 -9.16
CA CYS A 159 -12.31 3.89 -9.44
C CYS A 159 -12.13 2.81 -8.36
N MET A 160 -10.91 2.62 -7.83
CA MET A 160 -10.70 1.67 -6.72
C MET A 160 -11.51 2.04 -5.49
N MET A 161 -11.51 3.32 -5.14
CA MET A 161 -12.21 3.82 -3.97
C MET A 161 -13.72 3.61 -4.12
N ASP A 162 -14.26 3.82 -5.31
CA ASP A 162 -15.69 3.61 -5.61
C ASP A 162 -16.10 2.13 -5.51
N HIS A 163 -15.15 1.20 -5.67
CA HIS A 163 -15.41 -0.24 -5.66
C HIS A 163 -14.89 -0.97 -4.43
N SER A 164 -14.27 -0.29 -3.45
CA SER A 164 -13.73 -0.95 -2.26
C SER A 164 -13.48 -0.02 -1.07
N ASP A 165 -14.28 -0.20 -0.02
CA ASP A 165 -14.01 0.39 1.30
C ASP A 165 -12.64 0.02 1.87
N LYS A 166 -12.15 -1.17 1.51
CA LYS A 166 -10.83 -1.63 1.90
C LYS A 166 -9.74 -0.80 1.23
N ALA A 167 -9.90 -0.49 -0.06
CA ALA A 167 -9.04 0.47 -0.75
C ALA A 167 -9.08 1.84 -0.05
N ILE A 168 -10.25 2.42 0.20
CA ILE A 168 -10.32 3.73 0.88
C ILE A 168 -9.55 3.72 2.21
N LYS A 169 -9.80 2.72 3.07
CA LYS A 169 -9.20 2.64 4.41
C LYS A 169 -7.69 2.51 4.37
N THR A 170 -7.16 1.70 3.47
CA THR A 170 -5.72 1.48 3.46
C THR A 170 -4.97 2.63 2.79
N ALA A 171 -5.56 3.33 1.83
CA ALA A 171 -4.93 4.52 1.25
C ALA A 171 -4.82 5.60 2.31
N LYS A 172 -5.90 5.83 3.07
CA LYS A 172 -5.86 6.70 4.27
C LYS A 172 -4.73 6.30 5.20
N HIS A 173 -4.61 5.01 5.51
CA HIS A 173 -3.56 4.54 6.43
C HIS A 173 -2.14 4.79 5.93
N LEU A 174 -1.85 4.50 4.66
CA LEU A 174 -0.55 4.85 4.08
C LEU A 174 -0.30 6.35 4.21
N LEU A 175 -1.25 7.16 3.77
CA LEU A 175 -1.10 8.61 3.74
C LEU A 175 -0.88 9.17 5.15
N THR A 176 -1.57 8.61 6.15
CA THR A 176 -1.29 8.89 7.56
C THR A 176 0.13 8.49 7.94
N ALA A 177 0.58 7.28 7.61
CA ALA A 177 1.93 6.83 7.94
C ALA A 177 3.02 7.70 7.28
N VAL A 178 2.85 8.09 6.01
CA VAL A 178 3.77 8.99 5.31
C VAL A 178 3.75 10.38 5.95
N LYS A 179 2.56 10.90 6.27
CA LYS A 179 2.42 12.18 6.96
C LYS A 179 3.11 12.16 8.33
N ASP A 180 2.97 11.08 9.08
CA ASP A 180 3.56 10.92 10.40
C ASP A 180 5.09 10.91 10.31
N ASP A 181 5.67 10.27 9.29
CA ASP A 181 7.13 10.26 9.06
C ASP A 181 7.69 11.62 8.56
N MET A 182 6.82 12.51 8.06
CA MET A 182 7.20 13.85 7.58
C MET A 182 7.21 14.93 8.69
N ASN A 183 6.73 14.61 9.89
CA ASN A 183 6.67 15.53 11.05
C ASN A 183 7.63 15.09 12.17
#